data_AF-A0A9P1AAA4-F1
#
_entry.id   AF-A0A9P1AAA4-F1
#
_cell.length_a   1.000
_cell.length_b   1.000
_cell.length_c   1.000
_cell.angle_alpha   90.00
_cell.angle_beta   90.00
_cell.angle_gamma   90.00
#
_symmetry.space_group_name_H-M   'P 1'
#
loop_
_entity.id
_entity.type
_entity.pdbx_description
1 polymer ?
#
loop_
_entity_poly.entity_id
_entity_poly.type
_entity_poly.pdbx_seq_one_letter_code
_entity_poly.pdbx_strand_id
1 'polypeptide(L)'
;MSSLDNLLERLVANCSTFDEMPHSFDDTLIDKLVDTIEFEESSLTVVRNFVRNIDFESRCIPIQMIIRLLDAAIVKQVFHDDELLLEFVQRSEDLLPQNRPAKLMDDLFKFYQRPAVFNVRRPDAWLNVIRWAINEIDEETTSVFLRRQYQQFVCQLPAPDARRLLVIAGATEMFMRRTRPESGHNNYIIDALTRILDAYAEQLAAEECTNVVESARTAGRLGENTIRLIVRLREIHSSLTIPLTPGSWTSETNRVDLICFLLESQPNPCQGIEAFSDETNDERVESVDQLVDLLLYSPAVKLHHKTRILHRMGDRQLSTFLEQLNVEVKIEGKIRVNDVTRLLSKLAPRVGLAQIAVLFGSLGPRVLESSSLLQELGKVYGPDVFANVEFAEFKNRLRGRLTDMIRTSALESEWEQTDTALEIAYIFPCFLPDIEDLQALTRSDRNSPYVMGMVLKLLRDHYGGIPDDLVRFYVIESADPGPKLLCMKYLSNPLFFPTLDAEMIVEYLEAGLVDNGYELRREALKFAEVAMAKPHFRSRVVDVLSEHKNDRWIGRFVRRLLHEELTAPENESVSIVQEMLASLQVHGADDDVRDCY
;
A
#
# COMPACT_ATOMS: atom_id res chain seq x y z
N MET A 1 10.00 -43.73 -4.79
CA MET A 1 9.67 -42.38 -4.30
C MET A 1 10.61 -42.09 -3.14
N SER A 2 11.43 -41.05 -3.23
CA SER A 2 12.27 -40.61 -2.11
C SER A 2 11.39 -40.02 -1.02
N SER A 3 11.52 -40.50 0.21
CA SER A 3 10.83 -39.93 1.37
C SER A 3 11.38 -38.53 1.69
N LEU A 4 10.53 -37.67 2.24
CA LEU A 4 10.81 -36.25 2.47
C LEU A 4 12.02 -36.02 3.40
N ASP A 5 12.16 -36.85 4.43
CA ASP A 5 13.31 -36.88 5.35
C ASP A 5 14.66 -37.01 4.64
N ASN A 6 14.80 -37.97 3.72
CA ASN A 6 16.01 -38.15 2.91
C ASN A 6 16.28 -36.95 1.99
N LEU A 7 15.23 -36.30 1.50
CA LEU A 7 15.37 -35.12 0.65
C LEU A 7 15.82 -33.89 1.44
N LEU A 8 15.33 -33.70 2.67
CA LEU A 8 15.75 -32.62 3.57
C LEU A 8 17.22 -32.76 4.00
N GLU A 9 17.67 -33.97 4.35
CA GLU A 9 19.08 -34.24 4.67
C GLU A 9 20.00 -33.89 3.49
N ARG A 10 19.62 -34.33 2.29
CA ARG A 10 20.38 -34.00 1.07
C ARG A 10 20.38 -32.51 0.78
N LEU A 11 19.26 -31.81 1.00
CA LEU A 11 19.16 -30.38 0.75
C LEU A 11 20.07 -29.60 1.70
N VAL A 12 19.99 -29.85 3.01
CA VAL A 12 20.83 -29.16 4.01
C VAL A 12 22.33 -29.46 3.78
N ALA A 13 22.67 -30.71 3.42
CA ALA A 13 24.03 -31.07 3.07
C ALA A 13 24.53 -30.32 1.82
N ASN A 14 23.72 -30.22 0.77
CA ASN A 14 24.08 -29.48 -0.45
C ASN A 14 24.19 -27.96 -0.18
N CYS A 15 23.45 -27.44 0.79
CA CYS A 15 23.51 -26.04 1.17
C CYS A 15 24.73 -25.70 2.06
N SER A 16 25.50 -26.68 2.54
CA SER A 16 26.55 -26.49 3.55
C SER A 16 27.71 -25.59 3.12
N THR A 17 27.84 -25.30 1.83
CA THR A 17 28.93 -24.52 1.24
C THR A 17 28.58 -23.04 1.03
N PHE A 18 27.32 -22.64 1.20
CA PHE A 18 26.82 -21.32 0.80
C PHE A 18 26.58 -20.37 1.97
N ASP A 19 27.16 -19.16 1.90
CA ASP A 19 26.77 -18.03 2.76
C ASP A 19 25.55 -17.28 2.22
N GLU A 20 25.40 -17.24 0.89
CA GLU A 20 24.25 -16.68 0.19
C GLU A 20 23.81 -17.65 -0.90
N MET A 21 22.50 -17.71 -1.17
CA MET A 21 21.97 -18.58 -2.23
C MET A 21 22.45 -18.08 -3.61
N PRO A 22 22.72 -18.99 -4.58
CA PRO A 22 23.03 -18.61 -5.95
C PRO A 22 21.93 -17.73 -6.57
N HIS A 23 22.29 -16.77 -7.44
CA HIS A 23 21.31 -15.91 -8.12
C HIS A 23 20.28 -16.67 -8.98
N SER A 24 20.62 -17.89 -9.39
CA SER A 24 19.76 -18.82 -10.14
C SER A 24 18.74 -19.54 -9.26
N PHE A 25 18.87 -19.46 -7.93
CA PHE A 25 17.99 -20.11 -6.97
C PHE A 25 16.75 -19.25 -6.70
N ASP A 26 15.56 -19.82 -6.86
CA ASP A 26 14.30 -19.19 -6.46
C ASP A 26 14.16 -19.24 -4.93
N ASP A 27 14.53 -18.15 -4.27
CA ASP A 27 14.41 -17.97 -2.82
C ASP A 27 12.98 -18.23 -2.29
N THR A 28 11.93 -18.06 -3.11
CA THR A 28 10.55 -18.29 -2.70
C THR A 28 10.24 -19.77 -2.42
N LEU A 29 11.08 -20.69 -2.91
CA LEU A 29 10.92 -22.13 -2.66
C LEU A 29 11.09 -22.48 -1.18
N ILE A 30 11.96 -21.75 -0.45
CA ILE A 30 12.13 -21.97 0.99
C ILE A 30 10.85 -21.62 1.74
N ASP A 31 10.24 -20.47 1.41
CA ASP A 31 9.00 -20.01 2.04
C ASP A 31 7.85 -20.98 1.71
N LYS A 32 7.72 -21.41 0.44
CA LYS A 32 6.72 -22.42 0.03
C LYS A 32 6.93 -23.76 0.74
N LEU A 33 8.16 -24.20 0.94
CA LEU A 33 8.45 -25.42 1.68
C LEU A 33 7.97 -25.31 3.12
N VAL A 34 8.32 -24.22 3.81
CA VAL A 34 7.91 -23.96 5.21
C VAL A 34 6.39 -23.93 5.36
N ASP A 35 5.69 -23.32 4.40
CA ASP A 35 4.22 -23.24 4.42
C ASP A 35 3.59 -24.63 4.21
N THR A 36 4.06 -25.38 3.21
CA THR A 36 3.43 -26.64 2.77
C THR A 36 3.85 -27.88 3.56
N ILE A 37 5.02 -27.87 4.23
CA ILE A 37 5.61 -29.09 4.82
C ILE A 37 4.71 -29.75 5.89
N GLU A 38 4.25 -30.96 5.64
CA GLU A 38 3.59 -31.78 6.67
C GLU A 38 4.63 -32.62 7.41
N PHE A 39 4.78 -32.38 8.72
CA PHE A 39 5.77 -33.06 9.54
C PHE A 39 5.28 -34.45 10.00
N GLU A 40 5.89 -35.50 9.46
CA GLU A 40 5.85 -36.86 10.02
C GLU A 40 6.97 -37.08 11.05
N GLU A 41 6.87 -38.11 11.90
CA GLU A 41 7.85 -38.40 12.96
C GLU A 41 9.29 -38.58 12.42
N SER A 42 9.43 -39.13 11.21
CA SER A 42 10.71 -39.27 10.50
C SER A 42 11.32 -37.89 10.19
N SER A 43 10.55 -36.99 9.58
CA SER A 43 10.98 -35.63 9.26
C SER A 43 11.27 -34.78 10.51
N LEU A 44 10.49 -34.97 11.60
CA LEU A 44 10.76 -34.34 12.90
C LEU A 44 12.07 -34.84 13.52
N THR A 45 12.36 -36.13 13.39
CA THR A 45 13.62 -36.71 13.86
C THR A 45 14.81 -36.08 13.13
N VAL A 46 14.70 -35.86 11.82
CA VAL A 46 15.71 -35.14 11.03
C VAL A 46 15.90 -33.71 11.54
N VAL A 47 14.82 -32.95 11.79
CA VAL A 47 14.91 -31.60 12.36
C VAL A 47 15.62 -31.62 13.71
N ARG A 48 15.26 -32.54 14.62
CA ARG A 48 15.96 -32.69 15.92
C ARG A 48 17.45 -32.98 15.76
N ASN A 49 17.82 -33.80 14.78
CA ASN A 49 19.23 -34.10 14.50
C ASN A 49 19.99 -32.89 13.95
N PHE A 50 19.37 -32.09 13.08
CA PHE A 50 19.97 -30.83 12.64
C PHE A 50 20.20 -29.87 13.80
N VAL A 51 19.21 -29.69 14.66
CA VAL A 51 19.29 -28.80 15.82
C VAL A 51 20.42 -29.19 16.77
N ARG A 52 20.63 -30.50 17.00
CA ARG A 52 21.74 -30.99 17.84
C ARG A 52 23.12 -30.76 17.22
N ASN A 53 23.24 -31.00 15.91
CA ASN A 53 24.52 -31.08 15.23
C ASN A 53 24.92 -29.81 14.47
N ILE A 54 24.07 -28.77 14.46
CA ILE A 54 24.36 -27.52 13.77
C ILE A 54 25.67 -26.90 14.27
N ASP A 55 26.48 -26.40 13.35
CA ASP A 55 27.68 -25.62 13.66
C ASP A 55 27.40 -24.13 13.37
N PHE A 56 27.38 -23.30 14.41
CA PHE A 56 27.11 -21.87 14.28
C PHE A 56 28.33 -21.07 13.77
N GLU A 57 29.50 -21.70 13.66
CA GLU A 57 30.65 -21.12 12.95
C GLU A 57 30.58 -21.36 11.44
N SER A 58 29.72 -22.30 11.00
CA SER A 58 29.60 -22.70 9.59
C SER A 58 28.95 -21.62 8.69
N ARG A 59 28.68 -22.00 7.43
CA ARG A 59 28.08 -21.13 6.42
C ARG A 59 26.64 -20.76 6.77
N CYS A 60 26.16 -19.63 6.26
CA CYS A 60 24.93 -19.02 6.74
C CYS A 60 23.63 -19.72 6.29
N ILE A 61 23.58 -20.28 5.08
CA ILE A 61 22.35 -20.87 4.52
C ILE A 61 21.84 -22.10 5.32
N PRO A 62 22.67 -23.08 5.70
CA PRO A 62 22.23 -24.20 6.53
C PRO A 62 21.59 -23.74 7.84
N ILE A 63 22.16 -22.70 8.45
CA ILE A 63 21.67 -22.15 9.71
C ILE A 63 20.28 -21.53 9.50
N GLN A 64 20.10 -20.71 8.45
CA GLN A 64 18.79 -20.14 8.10
C GLN A 64 17.74 -21.23 7.85
N MET A 65 18.10 -22.26 7.10
CA MET A 65 17.21 -23.39 6.81
C MET A 65 16.77 -24.11 8.08
N ILE A 66 17.70 -24.39 9.00
CA ILE A 66 17.40 -25.08 10.25
C ILE A 66 16.52 -24.20 11.15
N ILE A 67 16.80 -22.89 11.26
CA ILE A 67 15.95 -21.94 11.99
C ILE A 67 14.52 -21.97 11.42
N ARG A 68 14.36 -21.89 10.09
CA ARG A 68 13.06 -21.86 9.42
C ARG A 68 12.28 -23.17 9.56
N LEU A 69 12.95 -24.32 9.45
CA LEU A 69 12.32 -25.63 9.65
C LEU A 69 11.90 -25.84 11.11
N LEU A 70 12.74 -25.42 12.06
CA LEU A 70 12.41 -25.47 13.48
C LEU A 70 11.24 -24.54 13.82
N ASP A 71 11.24 -23.31 13.29
CA ASP A 71 10.13 -22.36 13.44
C ASP A 71 8.82 -22.96 12.88
N ALA A 72 8.86 -23.58 11.70
CA ALA A 72 7.71 -24.26 11.10
C ALA A 72 7.17 -25.37 11.99
N ALA A 73 8.04 -26.19 12.58
CA ALA A 73 7.66 -27.28 13.47
C ALA A 73 7.03 -26.77 14.79
N ILE A 74 7.51 -25.64 15.31
CA ILE A 74 6.95 -24.97 16.48
C ILE A 74 5.57 -24.37 16.15
N VAL A 75 5.44 -23.67 15.02
CA VAL A 75 4.17 -23.07 14.57
C VAL A 75 3.09 -24.12 14.36
N LYS A 76 3.47 -25.28 13.79
CA LYS A 76 2.58 -26.42 13.61
C LYS A 76 2.32 -27.21 14.90
N GLN A 77 2.89 -26.78 16.03
CA GLN A 77 2.73 -27.38 17.36
C GLN A 77 3.13 -28.87 17.42
N VAL A 78 4.13 -29.27 16.64
CA VAL A 78 4.63 -30.66 16.58
C VAL A 78 6.00 -30.84 17.24
N PHE A 79 6.69 -29.74 17.55
CA PHE A 79 7.96 -29.76 18.27
C PHE A 79 7.75 -29.54 19.77
N HIS A 80 8.13 -30.52 20.60
CA HIS A 80 7.88 -30.55 22.05
C HIS A 80 9.13 -30.88 22.88
N ASP A 81 10.30 -30.36 22.48
CA ASP A 81 11.59 -30.61 23.14
C ASP A 81 12.19 -29.28 23.64
N ASP A 82 11.73 -28.84 24.82
CA ASP A 82 12.14 -27.54 25.41
C ASP A 82 13.63 -27.52 25.78
N GLU A 83 14.21 -28.66 26.16
CA GLU A 83 15.64 -28.76 26.48
C GLU A 83 16.50 -28.56 25.23
N LEU A 84 16.13 -29.24 24.14
CA LEU A 84 16.82 -29.08 22.86
C LEU A 84 16.64 -27.67 22.28
N LEU A 85 15.44 -27.09 22.41
CA LEU A 85 15.18 -25.71 22.00
C LEU A 85 16.01 -24.72 22.80
N LEU A 86 16.12 -24.91 24.13
CA LEU A 86 16.94 -24.10 25.01
C LEU A 86 18.42 -24.15 24.63
N GLU A 87 18.94 -25.35 24.35
CA GLU A 87 20.33 -25.54 23.91
C GLU A 87 20.58 -24.83 22.57
N PHE A 88 19.66 -24.98 21.61
CA PHE A 88 19.76 -24.32 20.31
C PHE A 88 19.81 -22.80 20.44
N VAL A 89 18.88 -22.23 21.22
CA VAL A 89 18.80 -20.79 21.47
C VAL A 89 20.09 -20.27 22.12
N GLN A 90 20.66 -21.02 23.06
CA GLN A 90 21.92 -20.65 23.71
C GLN A 90 23.08 -20.61 22.73
N ARG A 91 23.20 -21.64 21.90
CA ARG A 91 24.29 -21.77 20.93
C ARG A 91 24.13 -20.78 19.77
N SER A 92 22.91 -20.41 19.40
CA SER A 92 22.67 -19.42 18.35
C SER A 92 23.09 -17.99 18.75
N GLU A 93 23.32 -17.71 20.03
CA GLU A 93 23.89 -16.42 20.47
C GLU A 93 25.32 -16.20 19.97
N ASP A 94 26.05 -17.27 19.64
CA ASP A 94 27.40 -17.16 19.07
C ASP A 94 27.39 -16.43 17.73
N LEU A 95 26.25 -16.36 17.03
CA LEU A 95 26.08 -15.61 15.79
C LEU A 95 26.11 -14.09 15.97
N LEU A 96 25.74 -13.58 17.16
CA LEU A 96 25.55 -12.14 17.40
C LEU A 96 26.85 -11.32 17.24
N PRO A 97 28.00 -11.67 17.84
CA PRO A 97 29.23 -10.91 17.65
C PRO A 97 29.87 -11.10 16.26
N GLN A 98 29.35 -12.02 15.44
CA GLN A 98 29.91 -12.33 14.13
C GLN A 98 29.29 -11.39 13.09
N ASN A 99 30.10 -10.88 12.16
CA ASN A 99 29.61 -10.04 11.05
C ASN A 99 28.86 -10.90 10.01
N ARG A 100 27.62 -11.28 10.34
CA ARG A 100 26.77 -12.19 9.56
C ARG A 100 25.83 -11.44 8.62
N PRO A 101 25.36 -12.08 7.53
CA PRO A 101 24.41 -11.45 6.61
C PRO A 101 23.10 -11.03 7.29
N ALA A 102 22.55 -9.90 6.87
CA ALA A 102 21.34 -9.32 7.44
C ALA A 102 20.13 -10.29 7.43
N LYS A 103 20.01 -11.13 6.39
CA LYS A 103 18.92 -12.11 6.26
C LYS A 103 18.95 -13.17 7.39
N LEU A 104 20.14 -13.60 7.81
CA LEU A 104 20.28 -14.55 8.92
C LEU A 104 19.86 -13.92 10.25
N MET A 105 20.25 -12.67 10.48
CA MET A 105 19.87 -11.93 11.69
C MET A 105 18.36 -11.65 11.73
N ASP A 106 17.74 -11.36 10.59
CA ASP A 106 16.28 -11.19 10.49
C ASP A 106 15.54 -12.49 10.84
N ASP A 107 15.95 -13.63 10.27
CA ASP A 107 15.37 -14.93 10.59
C ASP A 107 15.58 -15.32 12.07
N LEU A 108 16.78 -15.09 12.61
CA LEU A 108 17.09 -15.38 14.02
C LEU A 108 16.23 -14.56 14.99
N PHE A 109 16.08 -13.25 14.76
CA PHE A 109 15.28 -12.43 15.65
C PHE A 109 13.79 -12.68 15.49
N LYS A 110 13.29 -13.01 14.29
CA LYS A 110 11.91 -13.50 14.13
C LYS A 110 11.68 -14.78 14.92
N PHE A 111 12.65 -15.68 14.93
CA PHE A 111 12.60 -16.91 15.73
C PHE A 111 12.59 -16.60 17.24
N TYR A 112 13.47 -15.73 17.73
CA TYR A 112 13.46 -15.27 19.12
C TYR A 112 12.19 -14.52 19.53
N GLN A 113 11.44 -13.97 18.57
CA GLN A 113 10.15 -13.33 18.80
C GLN A 113 8.97 -14.28 18.97
N ARG A 114 9.17 -15.58 18.78
CA ARG A 114 8.12 -16.57 19.03
C ARG A 114 7.91 -16.74 20.53
N PRO A 115 6.66 -16.68 21.04
CA PRO A 115 6.39 -16.88 22.45
C PRO A 115 6.93 -18.21 23.00
N ALA A 116 6.84 -19.30 22.23
CA ALA A 116 7.38 -20.60 22.64
C ALA A 116 8.92 -20.59 22.80
N VAL A 117 9.62 -19.83 21.96
CA VAL A 117 11.08 -19.70 21.97
C VAL A 117 11.51 -18.73 23.07
N PHE A 118 10.89 -17.54 23.15
CA PHE A 118 11.24 -16.54 24.15
C PHE A 118 11.06 -17.05 25.59
N ASN A 119 9.97 -17.79 25.83
CA ASN A 119 9.60 -18.30 27.15
C ASN A 119 10.38 -19.54 27.60
N VAL A 120 11.19 -20.16 26.73
CA VAL A 120 12.06 -21.28 27.13
C VAL A 120 13.14 -20.83 28.12
N ARG A 121 13.35 -19.50 28.24
CA ARG A 121 14.30 -18.88 29.18
C ARG A 121 13.62 -17.82 30.03
N ARG A 122 14.18 -17.57 31.21
CA ARG A 122 13.77 -16.42 32.03
C ARG A 122 14.26 -15.12 31.38
N PRO A 123 13.56 -13.98 31.57
CA PRO A 123 13.96 -12.67 31.04
C PRO A 123 15.43 -12.29 31.30
N ASP A 124 15.98 -12.62 32.47
CA ASP A 124 17.39 -12.37 32.82
C ASP A 124 18.41 -13.06 31.91
N ALA A 125 18.07 -14.25 31.43
CA ALA A 125 18.96 -15.03 30.58
C ALA A 125 19.14 -14.38 29.19
N TRP A 126 18.22 -13.51 28.80
CA TRP A 126 18.28 -12.77 27.53
C TRP A 126 19.16 -11.51 27.59
N LEU A 127 19.71 -11.16 28.76
CA LEU A 127 20.37 -9.86 28.97
C LEU A 127 21.50 -9.57 27.96
N ASN A 128 22.29 -10.57 27.59
CA ASN A 128 23.35 -10.41 26.60
C ASN A 128 22.78 -10.06 25.22
N VAL A 129 21.76 -10.80 24.77
CA VAL A 129 21.06 -10.58 23.51
C VAL A 129 20.37 -9.21 23.49
N ILE A 130 19.74 -8.82 24.60
CA ILE A 130 19.08 -7.51 24.76
C ILE A 130 20.09 -6.38 24.63
N ARG A 131 21.23 -6.46 25.33
CA ARG A 131 22.29 -5.45 25.26
C ARG A 131 22.87 -5.35 23.85
N TRP A 132 23.12 -6.49 23.22
CA TRP A 132 23.58 -6.54 21.84
C TRP A 132 22.56 -5.87 20.90
N ALA A 133 21.28 -6.24 20.99
CA ALA A 133 20.21 -5.69 20.16
C ALA A 133 20.05 -4.17 20.35
N ILE A 134 20.16 -3.67 21.58
CA ILE A 134 20.10 -2.23 21.87
C ILE A 134 21.28 -1.49 21.24
N ASN A 135 22.50 -2.04 21.33
CA ASN A 135 23.67 -1.45 20.69
C ASN A 135 23.49 -1.40 19.16
N GLU A 136 23.05 -2.50 18.55
CA GLU A 136 22.80 -2.57 17.10
C GLU A 136 21.68 -1.65 16.62
N ILE A 137 20.71 -1.31 17.47
CA ILE A 137 19.72 -0.27 17.16
C ILE A 137 20.38 1.10 17.00
N ASP A 138 21.41 1.39 17.81
CA ASP A 138 22.17 2.64 17.73
C ASP A 138 23.13 2.68 16.53
N GLU A 139 23.54 1.54 16.00
CA GLU A 139 24.48 1.49 14.90
C GLU A 139 23.88 2.06 13.61
N GLU A 140 24.64 2.92 12.92
CA GLU A 140 24.17 3.60 11.72
C GLU A 140 24.07 2.65 10.51
N THR A 141 24.94 1.65 10.48
CA THR A 141 25.02 0.63 9.42
C THR A 141 23.84 -0.36 9.45
N THR A 142 23.15 -0.50 10.58
CA THR A 142 22.01 -1.40 10.72
C THR A 142 20.89 -0.99 9.75
N SER A 143 20.25 -1.96 9.10
CA SER A 143 19.11 -1.67 8.21
C SER A 143 17.86 -1.29 9.02
N VAL A 144 16.94 -0.53 8.41
CA VAL A 144 15.65 -0.20 9.06
C VAL A 144 14.84 -1.45 9.41
N PHE A 145 14.93 -2.49 8.57
CA PHE A 145 14.26 -3.77 8.78
C PHE A 145 14.81 -4.50 10.01
N LEU A 146 16.14 -4.60 10.13
CA LEU A 146 16.78 -5.24 11.29
C LEU A 146 16.54 -4.46 12.58
N ARG A 147 16.64 -3.13 12.56
CA ARG A 147 16.31 -2.30 13.74
C ARG A 147 14.91 -2.59 14.26
N ARG A 148 13.95 -2.82 13.36
CA ARG A 148 12.58 -3.18 13.73
C ARG A 148 12.52 -4.55 14.41
N GLN A 149 13.26 -5.54 13.93
CA GLN A 149 13.32 -6.87 14.58
C GLN A 149 13.94 -6.80 15.97
N TYR A 150 15.03 -6.06 16.12
CA TYR A 150 15.71 -5.87 17.41
C TYR A 150 14.81 -5.15 18.40
N GLN A 151 14.14 -4.08 17.95
CA GLN A 151 13.15 -3.36 18.74
C GLN A 151 11.99 -4.26 19.17
N GLN A 152 11.41 -5.05 18.26
CA GLN A 152 10.31 -5.96 18.57
C GLN A 152 10.72 -7.01 19.60
N PHE A 153 11.91 -7.60 19.44
CA PHE A 153 12.46 -8.55 20.41
C PHE A 153 12.62 -7.92 21.80
N VAL A 154 13.23 -6.73 21.89
CA VAL A 154 13.41 -6.00 23.17
C VAL A 154 12.06 -5.67 23.83
N CYS A 155 11.02 -5.42 23.04
CA CYS A 155 9.67 -5.11 23.52
C CYS A 155 8.87 -6.34 24.01
N GLN A 156 9.42 -7.56 23.90
CA GLN A 156 8.78 -8.75 24.48
C GLN A 156 8.97 -8.86 25.99
N LEU A 157 9.93 -8.12 26.57
CA LEU A 157 10.18 -8.18 28.00
C LEU A 157 8.95 -7.67 28.77
N PRO A 158 8.55 -8.37 29.84
CA PRO A 158 7.60 -7.80 30.78
C PRO A 158 8.10 -6.43 31.27
N ALA A 159 7.22 -5.44 31.31
CA ALA A 159 7.44 -4.11 31.85
C ALA A 159 8.32 -4.04 33.14
N PRO A 160 8.07 -4.84 34.19
CA PRO A 160 8.91 -4.82 35.39
C PRO A 160 10.35 -5.31 35.13
N ASP A 161 10.53 -6.27 34.23
CA ASP A 161 11.86 -6.76 33.85
C ASP A 161 12.61 -5.74 32.98
N ALA A 162 11.92 -5.08 32.05
CA ALA A 162 12.51 -4.00 31.26
C ALA A 162 13.05 -2.87 32.14
N ARG A 163 12.33 -2.53 33.23
CA ARG A 163 12.80 -1.57 34.25
C ARG A 163 14.02 -2.10 35.00
N ARG A 164 13.94 -3.32 35.53
CA ARG A 164 15.00 -3.94 36.34
C ARG A 164 16.30 -4.15 35.55
N LEU A 165 16.19 -4.48 34.27
CA LEU A 165 17.31 -4.70 33.34
C LEU A 165 17.84 -3.40 32.70
N LEU A 166 17.35 -2.22 33.13
CA LEU A 166 17.75 -0.90 32.65
C LEU A 166 17.49 -0.63 31.16
N VAL A 167 16.57 -1.37 30.53
CA VAL A 167 16.20 -1.18 29.12
C VAL A 167 15.56 0.19 28.92
N ILE A 168 14.66 0.59 29.81
CA ILE A 168 13.94 1.88 29.74
C ILE A 168 14.92 3.05 29.87
N ALA A 169 15.80 2.99 30.88
CA ALA A 169 16.80 4.03 31.11
C ALA A 169 17.78 4.14 29.92
N GLY A 170 18.27 3.01 29.41
CA GLY A 170 19.13 2.97 28.23
C GLY A 170 18.47 3.54 26.98
N ALA A 171 17.22 3.15 26.69
CA ALA A 171 16.48 3.69 25.55
C ALA A 171 16.23 5.20 25.67
N THR A 172 15.98 5.69 26.89
CA THR A 172 15.81 7.12 27.18
C THR A 172 17.11 7.88 26.93
N GLU A 173 18.23 7.38 27.46
CA GLU A 173 19.56 7.99 27.26
C GLU A 173 19.95 8.05 25.78
N MET A 174 19.75 6.96 25.05
CA MET A 174 20.01 6.90 23.62
C MET A 174 19.11 7.85 22.83
N PHE A 175 17.82 7.95 23.21
CA PHE A 175 16.88 8.86 22.56
C PHE A 175 17.37 10.30 22.74
N MET A 176 17.67 10.72 23.97
CA MET A 176 18.22 12.04 24.27
C MET A 176 19.51 12.33 23.50
N ARG A 177 20.39 11.34 23.39
CA ARG A 177 21.65 11.49 22.64
C ARG A 177 21.39 11.72 21.16
N ARG A 178 20.53 10.91 20.52
CA ARG A 178 20.28 10.91 19.07
C ARG A 178 19.37 12.03 18.58
N THR A 179 18.61 12.68 19.47
CA THR A 179 17.82 13.87 19.14
C THR A 179 18.62 15.16 19.21
N ARG A 180 19.85 15.16 19.73
CA ARG A 180 20.68 16.38 19.80
C ARG A 180 21.06 16.87 18.40
N PRO A 181 21.02 18.19 18.12
CA PRO A 181 21.35 18.75 16.81
C PRO A 181 22.74 18.34 16.28
N GLU A 182 23.70 18.13 17.17
CA GLU A 182 25.10 17.84 16.85
C GLU A 182 25.38 16.35 16.59
N SER A 183 24.42 15.46 16.88
CA SER A 183 24.66 14.01 17.06
C SER A 183 24.41 13.12 15.83
N GLY A 184 24.34 13.68 14.62
CA GLY A 184 24.03 12.89 13.42
C GLY A 184 22.59 12.36 13.46
N HIS A 185 21.62 13.28 13.37
CA HIS A 185 20.18 13.01 13.47
C HIS A 185 19.73 11.89 12.52
N ASN A 186 19.41 10.71 13.06
CA ASN A 186 18.92 9.56 12.30
C ASN A 186 17.49 9.17 12.75
N ASN A 187 16.52 9.52 11.91
CA ASN A 187 15.10 9.28 12.17
C ASN A 187 14.76 7.79 12.40
N TYR A 188 15.51 6.86 11.81
CA TYR A 188 15.23 5.43 11.96
C TYR A 188 15.63 4.90 13.34
N ILE A 189 16.72 5.43 13.91
CA ILE A 189 17.15 5.12 15.28
C ILE A 189 16.15 5.72 16.26
N ILE A 190 15.79 6.99 16.06
CA ILE A 190 14.81 7.69 16.90
C ILE A 190 13.44 6.98 16.87
N ASP A 191 12.99 6.49 15.71
CA ASP A 191 11.73 5.73 15.60
C ASP A 191 11.78 4.41 16.39
N ALA A 192 12.87 3.65 16.27
CA ALA A 192 13.04 2.41 17.02
C ALA A 192 13.04 2.65 18.53
N LEU A 193 13.79 3.66 19.00
CA LEU A 193 13.83 4.05 20.41
C LEU A 193 12.47 4.54 20.90
N THR A 194 11.79 5.35 20.09
CA THR A 194 10.42 5.81 20.38
C THR A 194 9.47 4.63 20.61
N ARG A 195 9.55 3.58 19.78
CA ARG A 195 8.70 2.38 19.94
C ARG A 195 9.01 1.61 21.21
N ILE A 196 10.29 1.53 21.62
CA ILE A 196 10.68 0.92 22.90
C ILE A 196 10.08 1.74 24.06
N LEU A 197 10.25 3.07 24.03
CA LEU A 197 9.72 3.95 25.07
C LEU A 197 8.19 3.92 25.11
N ASP A 198 7.52 3.84 23.96
CA ASP A 198 6.07 3.71 23.86
C ASP A 198 5.56 2.36 24.40
N ALA A 199 6.26 1.26 24.14
CA ALA A 199 5.93 -0.05 24.71
C ALA A 199 5.98 -0.05 26.24
N TYR A 200 6.86 0.77 26.82
CA TYR A 200 7.06 0.87 28.27
C TYR A 200 6.57 2.18 28.89
N ALA A 201 5.71 2.94 28.19
CA ALA A 201 5.26 4.28 28.59
C ALA A 201 4.79 4.38 30.05
N GLU A 202 4.08 3.37 30.55
CA GLU A 202 3.54 3.33 31.92
C GLU A 202 4.60 3.15 33.02
N GLN A 203 5.81 2.72 32.65
CA GLN A 203 6.93 2.49 33.56
C GLN A 203 7.99 3.59 33.53
N LEU A 204 7.79 4.63 32.70
CA LEU A 204 8.67 5.79 32.71
C LEU A 204 8.44 6.60 33.99
N ALA A 205 9.54 7.02 34.61
CA ALA A 205 9.51 7.96 35.71
C ALA A 205 9.22 9.38 35.19
N ALA A 206 8.71 10.26 36.06
CA ALA A 206 8.40 11.64 35.67
C ALA A 206 9.60 12.37 35.06
N GLU A 207 10.82 12.16 35.59
CA GLU A 207 12.05 12.73 35.05
C GLU A 207 12.38 12.21 33.64
N GLU A 208 12.17 10.91 33.38
CA GLU A 208 12.38 10.30 32.06
C GLU A 208 11.39 10.88 31.04
N CYS A 209 10.13 11.07 31.45
CA CYS A 209 9.11 11.73 30.62
C CYS A 209 9.50 13.17 30.26
N THR A 210 9.94 13.96 31.25
CA THR A 210 10.43 15.33 31.01
C THR A 210 11.61 15.35 30.06
N ASN A 211 12.57 14.43 30.25
CA ASN A 211 13.75 14.31 29.39
C ASN A 211 13.39 13.99 27.93
N VAL A 212 12.41 13.11 27.70
CA VAL A 212 11.91 12.78 26.35
C VAL A 212 11.28 14.02 25.70
N VAL A 213 10.46 14.78 26.43
CA VAL A 213 9.81 16.00 25.92
C VAL A 213 10.84 17.07 25.57
N GLU A 214 11.78 17.38 26.48
CA GLU A 214 12.80 18.40 26.24
C GLU A 214 13.74 18.02 25.08
N SER A 215 14.07 16.73 24.96
CA SER A 215 14.86 16.20 23.85
C SER A 215 14.12 16.31 22.52
N ALA A 216 12.81 16.06 22.51
CA ALA A 216 11.99 16.21 21.31
C ALA A 216 11.82 17.69 20.90
N ARG A 217 11.71 18.61 21.87
CA ARG A 217 11.63 20.05 21.63
C ARG A 217 12.85 20.61 20.94
N THR A 218 14.01 20.14 21.37
CA THR A 218 15.31 20.62 20.88
C THR A 218 15.76 19.92 19.59
N ALA A 219 15.08 18.83 19.20
CA ALA A 219 15.37 18.06 18.00
C ALA A 219 15.04 18.80 16.69
N GLY A 220 15.66 18.30 15.60
CA GLY A 220 15.28 18.62 14.23
C GLY A 220 13.92 18.04 13.84
N ARG A 221 13.78 17.47 12.65
CA ARG A 221 12.50 16.88 12.24
C ARG A 221 12.26 15.54 12.96
N LEU A 222 11.11 15.41 13.64
CA LEU A 222 10.70 14.14 14.28
C LEU A 222 9.67 13.37 13.46
N GLY A 223 9.57 12.07 13.74
CA GLY A 223 8.54 11.20 13.20
C GLY A 223 7.23 11.26 13.99
N GLU A 224 6.12 10.85 13.37
CA GLU A 224 4.79 10.87 13.99
C GLU A 224 4.71 10.04 15.28
N ASN A 225 5.40 8.89 15.34
CA ASN A 225 5.39 8.05 16.53
C ASN A 225 5.94 8.78 17.76
N THR A 226 6.95 9.64 17.58
CA THR A 226 7.52 10.41 18.69
C THR A 226 6.54 11.45 19.21
N ILE A 227 5.82 12.11 18.30
CA ILE A 227 4.76 13.06 18.64
C ILE A 227 3.63 12.35 19.39
N ARG A 228 3.24 11.15 18.93
CA ARG A 228 2.23 10.31 19.59
C ARG A 228 2.66 9.89 20.99
N LEU A 229 3.92 9.46 21.15
CA LEU A 229 4.49 9.11 22.46
C LEU A 229 4.38 10.28 23.43
N ILE A 230 4.77 11.49 23.02
CA ILE A 230 4.69 12.70 23.88
C ILE A 230 3.27 12.93 24.39
N VAL A 231 2.27 12.81 23.53
CA VAL A 231 0.87 12.95 23.92
C VAL A 231 0.44 11.83 24.87
N ARG A 232 0.85 10.59 24.64
CA ARG A 232 0.56 9.47 25.54
C ARG A 232 1.21 9.64 26.92
N LEU A 233 2.47 10.07 26.98
CA LEU A 233 3.17 10.33 28.24
C LEU A 233 2.44 11.40 29.07
N ARG A 234 1.84 12.39 28.39
CA ARG A 234 1.02 13.41 29.04
C ARG A 234 -0.27 12.84 29.66
N GLU A 235 -0.94 11.91 28.98
CA GLU A 235 -2.13 11.24 29.52
C GLU A 235 -1.80 10.44 30.79
N ILE A 236 -0.65 9.75 30.78
CA ILE A 236 -0.19 8.91 31.89
C ILE A 236 0.30 9.78 33.05
N HIS A 237 1.05 10.85 32.76
CA HIS A 237 1.68 11.71 33.76
C HIS A 237 1.06 13.10 33.77
N SER A 238 0.01 13.26 34.59
CA SER A 238 -0.74 14.52 34.69
C SER A 238 0.07 15.73 35.17
N SER A 239 1.30 15.54 35.67
CA SER A 239 2.25 16.61 36.02
C SER A 239 3.19 17.00 34.88
N LEU A 240 3.26 16.24 33.79
CA LEU A 240 4.14 16.52 32.65
C LEU A 240 3.64 17.74 31.89
N THR A 241 4.45 18.79 31.78
CA THR A 241 4.11 19.99 31.02
C THR A 241 4.69 19.88 29.61
N ILE A 242 3.91 20.31 28.61
CA ILE A 242 4.38 20.38 27.23
C ILE A 242 4.16 21.81 26.73
N PRO A 243 5.24 22.56 26.46
CA PRO A 243 5.12 23.93 25.99
C PRO A 243 4.80 23.95 24.50
N LEU A 244 3.78 24.72 24.15
CA LEU A 244 3.33 24.91 22.77
C LEU A 244 3.49 26.35 22.29
N THR A 245 4.15 27.21 23.07
CA THR A 245 4.46 28.59 22.69
C THR A 245 5.22 28.63 21.36
N PRO A 246 4.87 29.50 20.41
CA PRO A 246 5.69 29.71 19.22
C PRO A 246 7.15 30.00 19.58
N GLY A 247 8.09 29.33 18.91
CA GLY A 247 9.53 29.45 19.22
C GLY A 247 10.05 28.58 20.37
N SER A 248 9.18 27.89 21.11
CA SER A 248 9.61 26.96 22.18
C SER A 248 10.15 25.61 21.68
N TRP A 249 10.04 25.36 20.37
CA TRP A 249 10.56 24.18 19.67
C TRP A 249 11.56 24.62 18.61
N THR A 250 12.67 23.90 18.46
CA THR A 250 13.64 24.12 17.37
C THR A 250 12.98 23.93 16.01
N SER A 251 12.12 22.91 15.88
CA SER A 251 11.34 22.66 14.66
C SER A 251 9.87 23.05 14.85
N GLU A 252 9.48 24.16 14.21
CA GLU A 252 8.10 24.64 14.21
C GLU A 252 7.11 23.60 13.62
N THR A 253 7.56 22.78 12.66
CA THR A 253 6.74 21.69 12.11
C THR A 253 6.39 20.64 13.17
N ASN A 254 7.31 20.30 14.08
CA ASN A 254 7.02 19.34 15.15
C ASN A 254 5.99 19.90 16.15
N ARG A 255 6.10 21.20 16.49
CA ARG A 255 5.13 21.89 17.34
C ARG A 255 3.73 21.84 16.73
N VAL A 256 3.62 22.14 15.44
CA VAL A 256 2.36 22.06 14.68
C VAL A 256 1.81 20.64 14.65
N ASP A 257 2.63 19.63 14.38
CA ASP A 257 2.20 18.23 14.36
C ASP A 257 1.69 17.78 15.74
N LEU A 258 2.36 18.21 16.81
CA LEU A 258 1.94 17.92 18.17
C LEU A 258 0.58 18.55 18.49
N ILE A 259 0.38 19.83 18.15
CA ILE A 259 -0.91 20.50 18.31
C ILE A 259 -2.01 19.77 17.51
N CYS A 260 -1.72 19.39 16.26
CA CYS A 260 -2.64 18.62 15.44
C CYS A 260 -3.04 17.31 16.12
N PHE A 261 -2.05 16.56 16.62
CA PHE A 261 -2.28 15.25 17.23
C PHE A 261 -3.09 15.36 18.53
N LEU A 262 -2.81 16.39 19.35
CA LEU A 262 -3.60 16.72 20.54
C LEU A 262 -5.06 17.00 20.17
N LEU A 263 -5.30 17.88 19.18
CA LEU A 263 -6.66 18.24 18.74
C LEU A 263 -7.43 17.06 18.14
N GLU A 264 -6.74 16.14 17.45
CA GLU A 264 -7.35 14.98 16.81
C GLU A 264 -7.66 13.84 17.79
N SER A 265 -6.73 13.53 18.69
CA SER A 265 -6.78 12.29 19.47
C SER A 265 -7.31 12.47 20.89
N GLN A 266 -7.28 13.69 21.45
CA GLN A 266 -7.60 13.92 22.86
C GLN A 266 -9.04 14.41 23.07
N PRO A 267 -9.81 13.80 24.00
CA PRO A 267 -11.12 14.32 24.38
C PRO A 267 -11.02 15.70 25.05
N ASN A 268 -9.96 15.93 25.85
CA ASN A 268 -9.66 17.21 26.50
C ASN A 268 -8.27 17.74 26.10
N PRO A 269 -8.14 18.33 24.89
CA PRO A 269 -6.86 18.65 24.29
C PRO A 269 -6.13 19.82 24.95
N CYS A 270 -6.68 20.48 25.98
CA CYS A 270 -6.09 21.65 26.64
C CYS A 270 -5.47 21.34 28.02
N GLN A 271 -5.69 20.14 28.57
CA GLN A 271 -5.34 19.83 29.95
C GLN A 271 -3.83 19.80 30.22
N GLY A 272 -3.33 20.79 30.97
CA GLY A 272 -1.92 20.93 31.40
C GLY A 272 -0.95 21.22 30.25
N ILE A 273 -1.44 21.96 29.26
CA ILE A 273 -0.63 22.54 28.20
C ILE A 273 -0.30 23.99 28.56
N GLU A 274 0.97 24.35 28.41
CA GLU A 274 1.46 25.71 28.59
C GLU A 274 1.50 26.41 27.23
N ALA A 275 0.74 27.51 27.12
CA ALA A 275 0.58 28.28 25.89
C ALA A 275 1.67 29.36 25.76
N PHE A 276 2.03 29.97 26.90
CA PHE A 276 3.02 31.03 27.01
C PHE A 276 3.73 30.93 28.37
N SER A 277 5.05 31.12 28.34
CA SER A 277 5.89 31.33 29.51
C SER A 277 6.77 32.53 29.19
N ASP A 278 6.36 33.72 29.65
CA ASP A 278 7.32 34.77 29.99
C ASP A 278 7.59 34.59 31.47
N GLU A 279 8.84 34.67 31.93
CA GLU A 279 9.38 34.28 33.26
C GLU A 279 8.63 34.85 34.52
N THR A 280 7.54 35.59 34.32
CA THR A 280 6.66 36.18 35.32
C THR A 280 5.19 35.71 35.26
N ASN A 281 4.71 35.07 34.18
CA ASN A 281 3.33 34.58 34.03
C ASN A 281 3.28 33.27 33.21
N ASP A 282 2.84 32.18 33.85
CA ASP A 282 2.49 30.93 33.16
C ASP A 282 1.04 31.01 32.65
N GLU A 283 0.84 31.25 31.36
CA GLU A 283 -0.50 31.17 30.76
C GLU A 283 -0.72 29.78 30.18
N ARG A 284 -1.73 29.09 30.73
CA ARG A 284 -2.19 27.79 30.25
C ARG A 284 -3.14 27.96 29.08
N VAL A 285 -3.18 26.99 28.17
CA VAL A 285 -4.23 26.94 27.15
C VAL A 285 -5.57 26.71 27.85
N GLU A 286 -6.47 27.69 27.80
CA GLU A 286 -7.75 27.65 28.51
C GLU A 286 -8.88 27.06 27.65
N SER A 287 -8.73 27.09 26.32
CA SER A 287 -9.76 26.60 25.40
C SER A 287 -9.21 25.95 24.13
N VAL A 288 -10.04 25.09 23.52
CA VAL A 288 -9.75 24.44 22.23
C VAL A 288 -9.56 25.50 21.14
N ASP A 289 -10.34 26.58 21.19
CA ASP A 289 -10.26 27.67 20.23
C ASP A 289 -8.89 28.33 20.23
N GLN A 290 -8.30 28.58 21.41
CA GLN A 290 -6.93 29.13 21.52
C GLN A 290 -5.91 28.19 20.88
N LEU A 291 -6.04 26.87 21.09
CA LEU A 291 -5.12 25.88 20.53
C LEU A 291 -5.23 25.80 19.00
N VAL A 292 -6.44 25.89 18.46
CA VAL A 292 -6.68 25.94 17.01
C VAL A 292 -6.14 27.24 16.41
N ASP A 293 -6.28 28.38 17.10
CA ASP A 293 -5.73 29.67 16.64
C ASP A 293 -4.19 29.62 16.60
N LEU A 294 -3.53 29.07 17.63
CA LEU A 294 -2.08 28.88 17.67
C LEU A 294 -1.55 28.04 16.50
N LEU A 295 -2.38 27.15 15.96
CA LEU A 295 -2.11 26.38 14.76
C LEU A 295 -2.38 27.23 13.51
N LEU A 296 -3.60 27.77 13.33
CA LEU A 296 -4.02 28.42 12.08
C LEU A 296 -3.11 29.59 11.65
N TYR A 297 -2.49 30.28 12.59
CA TYR A 297 -1.59 31.40 12.30
C TYR A 297 -0.11 31.00 12.15
N SER A 298 0.26 29.75 12.38
CA SER A 298 1.66 29.32 12.21
C SER A 298 2.03 29.17 10.71
N PRO A 299 3.19 29.69 10.28
CA PRO A 299 3.64 29.59 8.90
C PRO A 299 3.99 28.15 8.47
N ALA A 300 4.20 27.23 9.42
CA ALA A 300 4.47 25.82 9.12
C ALA A 300 3.20 25.01 8.83
N VAL A 301 2.02 25.60 8.99
CA VAL A 301 0.74 24.91 8.79
C VAL A 301 0.43 24.71 7.32
N LYS A 302 0.42 23.44 6.92
CA LYS A 302 -0.04 22.97 5.61
C LYS A 302 -1.52 22.57 5.65
N LEU A 303 -2.12 22.43 4.48
CA LEU A 303 -3.52 22.05 4.31
C LEU A 303 -3.92 20.77 5.07
N HIS A 304 -3.05 19.75 5.06
CA HIS A 304 -3.35 18.48 5.72
C HIS A 304 -3.49 18.62 7.25
N HIS A 305 -2.74 19.52 7.90
CA HIS A 305 -2.90 19.83 9.32
C HIS A 305 -4.30 20.41 9.59
N LYS A 306 -4.69 21.45 8.84
CA LYS A 306 -6.02 22.09 8.95
C LYS A 306 -7.14 21.07 8.73
N THR A 307 -6.94 20.15 7.79
CA THR A 307 -7.87 19.07 7.46
C THR A 307 -8.08 18.08 8.61
N ARG A 308 -7.05 17.77 9.41
CA ARG A 308 -7.16 16.83 10.55
C ARG A 308 -8.02 17.40 11.67
N ILE A 309 -7.92 18.71 11.91
CA ILE A 309 -8.58 19.38 13.04
C ILE A 309 -9.92 20.02 12.68
N LEU A 310 -10.45 19.80 11.47
CA LEU A 310 -11.69 20.41 10.99
C LEU A 310 -12.87 20.25 11.95
N HIS A 311 -12.95 19.11 12.65
CA HIS A 311 -14.02 18.83 13.60
C HIS A 311 -13.93 19.66 14.90
N ARG A 312 -12.78 20.26 15.20
CA ARG A 312 -12.55 21.11 16.38
C ARG A 312 -12.63 22.61 16.11
N MET A 313 -12.64 23.04 14.86
CA MET A 313 -12.69 24.48 14.54
C MET A 313 -14.03 25.10 14.97
N GLY A 314 -14.03 26.28 15.57
CA GLY A 314 -15.27 27.08 15.69
C GLY A 314 -15.72 27.64 14.33
N ASP A 315 -16.93 28.21 14.25
CA ASP A 315 -17.44 28.77 12.98
C ASP A 315 -16.58 29.92 12.45
N ARG A 316 -16.04 30.76 13.36
CA ARG A 316 -15.08 31.82 13.01
C ARG A 316 -13.84 31.24 12.33
N GLN A 317 -13.26 30.20 12.91
CA GLN A 317 -12.04 29.55 12.42
C GLN A 317 -12.27 28.83 11.10
N LEU A 318 -13.44 28.18 10.96
CA LEU A 318 -13.85 27.56 9.70
C LEU A 318 -13.99 28.60 8.58
N SER A 319 -14.60 29.77 8.86
CA SER A 319 -14.69 30.87 7.89
C SER A 319 -13.30 31.33 7.44
N THR A 320 -12.40 31.60 8.39
CA THR A 320 -11.02 31.99 8.09
C THR A 320 -10.29 30.92 7.28
N PHE A 321 -10.48 29.65 7.60
CA PHE A 321 -9.89 28.55 6.83
C PHE A 321 -10.42 28.51 5.39
N LEU A 322 -11.73 28.65 5.18
CA LEU A 322 -12.34 28.65 3.84
C LEU A 322 -11.90 29.86 3.02
N GLU A 323 -11.80 31.04 3.63
CA GLU A 323 -11.29 32.25 2.98
C GLU A 323 -9.85 32.06 2.51
N GLN A 324 -8.98 31.53 3.37
CA GLN A 324 -7.60 31.19 3.00
C GLN A 324 -7.59 30.14 1.88
N LEU A 325 -8.36 29.06 2.01
CA LEU A 325 -8.44 28.00 1.00
C LEU A 325 -8.84 28.57 -0.38
N ASN A 326 -9.85 29.44 -0.44
CA ASN A 326 -10.31 30.09 -1.67
C ASN A 326 -9.22 30.93 -2.36
N VAL A 327 -8.30 31.51 -1.60
CA VAL A 327 -7.15 32.24 -2.15
C VAL A 327 -6.06 31.27 -2.60
N GLU A 328 -5.78 30.25 -1.79
CA GLU A 328 -4.67 29.31 -2.03
C GLU A 328 -4.90 28.38 -3.22
N VAL A 329 -6.15 27.94 -3.45
CA VAL A 329 -6.49 27.08 -4.60
C VAL A 329 -6.35 27.78 -5.95
N LYS A 330 -6.25 29.11 -5.99
CA LYS A 330 -6.01 29.87 -7.23
C LYS A 330 -4.56 29.77 -7.70
N ILE A 331 -3.63 29.45 -6.81
CA ILE A 331 -2.19 29.43 -7.08
C ILE A 331 -1.78 28.01 -7.46
N GLU A 332 -1.35 27.84 -8.70
CA GLU A 332 -0.81 26.58 -9.20
C GLU A 332 0.39 26.14 -8.34
N GLY A 333 0.39 24.88 -7.90
CA GLY A 333 1.44 24.31 -7.04
C GLY A 333 1.28 24.53 -5.52
N LYS A 334 0.43 25.47 -5.06
CA LYS A 334 0.20 25.65 -3.60
C LYS A 334 -0.75 24.60 -3.03
N ILE A 335 -1.85 24.34 -3.72
CA ILE A 335 -2.82 23.27 -3.40
C ILE A 335 -3.11 22.49 -4.68
N ARG A 336 -2.93 21.16 -4.63
CA ARG A 336 -3.24 20.27 -5.75
C ARG A 336 -4.73 19.94 -5.75
N VAL A 337 -5.31 19.74 -6.93
CA VAL A 337 -6.72 19.36 -7.06
C VAL A 337 -7.04 18.09 -6.27
N ASN A 338 -6.14 17.10 -6.26
CA ASN A 338 -6.27 15.88 -5.47
C ASN A 338 -6.37 16.13 -3.95
N ASP A 339 -5.73 17.19 -3.43
CA ASP A 339 -5.85 17.54 -2.01
C ASP A 339 -7.24 18.09 -1.72
N VAL A 340 -7.81 18.88 -2.64
CA VAL A 340 -9.19 19.38 -2.54
C VAL A 340 -10.20 18.24 -2.67
N THR A 341 -9.99 17.30 -3.59
CA THR A 341 -10.84 16.10 -3.74
C THR A 341 -10.94 15.35 -2.41
N ARG A 342 -9.81 15.09 -1.73
CA ARG A 342 -9.78 14.43 -0.41
C ARG A 342 -10.42 15.26 0.70
N LEU A 343 -10.41 16.58 0.56
CA LEU A 343 -10.94 17.51 1.55
C LEU A 343 -12.47 17.60 1.51
N LEU A 344 -13.10 17.44 0.33
CA LEU A 344 -14.56 17.63 0.17
C LEU A 344 -15.40 16.80 1.13
N SER A 345 -15.10 15.51 1.27
CA SER A 345 -15.81 14.61 2.18
C SER A 345 -15.69 15.03 3.66
N LYS A 346 -14.58 15.67 4.03
CA LYS A 346 -14.34 16.18 5.39
C LYS A 346 -14.99 17.53 5.66
N LEU A 347 -15.21 18.34 4.61
CA LEU A 347 -15.93 19.61 4.73
C LEU A 347 -17.44 19.43 4.80
N ALA A 348 -17.98 18.41 4.13
CA ALA A 348 -19.41 18.17 3.97
C ALA A 348 -20.26 18.29 5.24
N PRO A 349 -19.83 17.79 6.41
CA PRO A 349 -20.62 17.89 7.64
C PRO A 349 -20.79 19.32 8.15
N ARG A 350 -19.97 20.26 7.68
CA ARG A 350 -19.85 21.61 8.24
C ARG A 350 -19.99 22.74 7.23
N VAL A 351 -19.93 22.43 5.94
CA VAL A 351 -19.87 23.41 4.85
C VAL A 351 -21.04 23.17 3.91
N GLY A 352 -21.84 24.21 3.69
CA GLY A 352 -23.00 24.16 2.81
C GLY A 352 -22.64 24.33 1.33
N LEU A 353 -23.61 24.02 0.46
CA LEU A 353 -23.48 24.14 -1.00
C LEU A 353 -22.98 25.51 -1.47
N ALA A 354 -23.45 26.60 -0.86
CA ALA A 354 -23.05 27.96 -1.22
C ALA A 354 -21.54 28.20 -1.05
N GLN A 355 -20.96 27.73 0.05
CA GLN A 355 -19.53 27.88 0.33
C GLN A 355 -18.69 27.00 -0.61
N ILE A 356 -19.16 25.80 -0.93
CA ILE A 356 -18.51 24.92 -1.90
C ILE A 356 -18.59 25.51 -3.31
N ALA A 357 -19.69 26.14 -3.70
CA ALA A 357 -19.80 26.82 -4.99
C ALA A 357 -18.75 27.95 -5.11
N VAL A 358 -18.46 28.69 -4.03
CA VAL A 358 -17.38 29.70 -4.01
C VAL A 358 -16.00 29.05 -4.19
N LEU A 359 -15.76 27.89 -3.56
CA LEU A 359 -14.52 27.14 -3.72
C LEU A 359 -14.31 26.66 -5.16
N PHE A 360 -15.35 26.09 -5.77
CA PHE A 360 -15.33 25.66 -7.18
C PHE A 360 -15.21 26.84 -8.14
N GLY A 361 -15.85 27.97 -7.84
CA GLY A 361 -15.64 29.22 -8.56
C GLY A 361 -14.20 29.73 -8.45
N SER A 362 -13.55 29.55 -7.30
CA SER A 362 -12.16 29.94 -7.07
C SER A 362 -11.16 29.01 -7.79
N LEU A 363 -11.45 27.70 -7.85
CA LEU A 363 -10.69 26.75 -8.66
C LEU A 363 -10.79 27.07 -10.16
N GLY A 364 -11.97 27.48 -10.62
CA GLY A 364 -12.21 27.91 -12.00
C GLY A 364 -11.77 26.84 -13.02
N PRO A 365 -10.80 27.13 -13.93
CA PRO A 365 -10.26 26.16 -14.90
C PRO A 365 -9.80 24.84 -14.31
N ARG A 366 -9.24 24.92 -13.10
CA ARG A 366 -8.46 23.83 -12.48
C ARG A 366 -9.32 22.62 -12.13
N VAL A 367 -10.64 22.78 -12.07
CA VAL A 367 -11.58 21.66 -11.90
C VAL A 367 -11.47 20.63 -13.03
N LEU A 368 -10.92 21.02 -14.17
CA LEU A 368 -10.69 20.15 -15.33
C LEU A 368 -9.32 19.45 -15.28
N GLU A 369 -8.47 19.71 -14.28
CA GLU A 369 -7.22 18.95 -14.09
C GLU A 369 -7.51 17.49 -13.67
N SER A 370 -8.70 17.22 -13.12
CA SER A 370 -9.12 15.86 -12.74
C SER A 370 -10.63 15.73 -12.60
N SER A 371 -11.22 14.78 -13.34
CA SER A 371 -12.63 14.38 -13.21
C SER A 371 -13.01 13.89 -11.80
N SER A 372 -12.03 13.34 -11.05
CA SER A 372 -12.21 12.83 -9.69
C SER A 372 -12.75 13.87 -8.70
N LEU A 373 -12.40 15.15 -8.89
CA LEU A 373 -12.90 16.23 -8.03
C LEU A 373 -14.41 16.39 -8.17
N LEU A 374 -14.91 16.38 -9.41
CA LEU A 374 -16.34 16.52 -9.69
C LEU A 374 -17.10 15.26 -9.25
N GLN A 375 -16.53 14.07 -9.45
CA GLN A 375 -17.10 12.81 -8.93
C GLN A 375 -17.28 12.87 -7.41
N GLU A 376 -16.26 13.29 -6.66
CA GLU A 376 -16.36 13.39 -5.20
C GLU A 376 -17.37 14.47 -4.79
N LEU A 377 -17.46 15.59 -5.53
CA LEU A 377 -18.52 16.58 -5.32
C LEU A 377 -19.92 15.95 -5.46
N GLY A 378 -20.17 15.23 -6.53
CA GLY A 378 -21.45 14.56 -6.77
C GLY A 378 -21.76 13.46 -5.75
N LYS A 379 -20.74 12.72 -5.31
CA LYS A 379 -20.88 11.71 -4.24
C LYS A 379 -21.24 12.32 -2.90
N VAL A 380 -20.64 13.46 -2.54
CA VAL A 380 -20.79 14.11 -1.24
C VAL A 380 -22.06 14.94 -1.15
N TYR A 381 -22.38 15.71 -2.20
CA TYR A 381 -23.49 16.67 -2.22
C TYR A 381 -24.68 16.24 -3.09
N GLY A 382 -24.59 15.06 -3.72
CA GLY A 382 -25.63 14.46 -4.54
C GLY A 382 -25.37 14.59 -6.05
N PRO A 383 -25.89 13.64 -6.86
CA PRO A 383 -25.64 13.58 -8.30
C PRO A 383 -26.17 14.83 -9.04
N ASP A 384 -27.20 15.48 -8.50
CA ASP A 384 -27.82 16.68 -9.06
C ASP A 384 -27.24 17.99 -8.49
N VAL A 385 -26.00 17.98 -7.97
CA VAL A 385 -25.37 19.18 -7.37
C VAL A 385 -25.42 20.41 -8.29
N PHE A 386 -25.29 20.21 -9.61
CA PHE A 386 -25.36 21.26 -10.63
C PHE A 386 -26.79 21.73 -10.98
N ALA A 387 -27.83 21.20 -10.35
CA ALA A 387 -29.19 21.74 -10.44
C ALA A 387 -29.43 22.90 -9.45
N ASN A 388 -28.59 23.04 -8.43
CA ASN A 388 -28.70 24.08 -7.41
C ASN A 388 -28.32 25.46 -7.96
N VAL A 389 -28.99 26.51 -7.46
CA VAL A 389 -28.85 27.89 -7.93
C VAL A 389 -27.44 28.42 -7.70
N GLU A 390 -26.81 28.02 -6.60
CA GLU A 390 -25.46 28.38 -6.19
C GLU A 390 -24.40 27.96 -7.22
N PHE A 391 -24.64 26.86 -7.95
CA PHE A 391 -23.75 26.35 -8.99
C PHE A 391 -24.09 26.86 -10.39
N ALA A 392 -25.16 27.63 -10.59
CA ALA A 392 -25.65 27.99 -11.93
C ALA A 392 -24.60 28.71 -12.78
N GLU A 393 -23.91 29.71 -12.21
CA GLU A 393 -22.87 30.46 -12.92
C GLU A 393 -21.65 29.58 -13.24
N PHE A 394 -21.21 28.76 -12.29
CA PHE A 394 -20.11 27.82 -12.50
C PHE A 394 -20.46 26.80 -13.58
N LYS A 395 -21.65 26.18 -13.51
CA LYS A 395 -22.15 25.21 -14.47
C LYS A 395 -22.17 25.77 -15.88
N ASN A 396 -22.69 26.99 -16.07
CA ASN A 396 -22.77 27.61 -17.40
C ASN A 396 -21.38 27.86 -17.99
N ARG A 397 -20.44 28.36 -17.17
CA ARG A 397 -19.04 28.56 -17.60
C ARG A 397 -18.34 27.24 -17.91
N LEU A 398 -18.53 26.23 -17.07
CA LEU A 398 -17.94 24.91 -17.27
C LEU A 398 -18.48 24.25 -18.53
N ARG A 399 -19.80 24.32 -18.76
CA ARG A 399 -20.43 23.80 -19.98
C ARG A 399 -19.84 24.43 -21.23
N GLY A 400 -19.78 25.76 -21.29
CA GLY A 400 -19.19 26.45 -22.46
C GLY A 400 -17.77 25.98 -22.72
N ARG A 401 -16.96 25.85 -21.67
CA ARG A 401 -15.59 25.38 -21.78
C ARG A 401 -15.46 23.92 -22.24
N LEU A 402 -16.29 23.02 -21.71
CA LEU A 402 -16.30 21.62 -22.13
C LEU A 402 -16.67 21.49 -23.61
N THR A 403 -17.69 22.25 -24.06
CA THR A 403 -18.07 22.32 -25.47
C THR A 403 -16.93 22.85 -26.34
N ASP A 404 -16.26 23.92 -25.90
CA ASP A 404 -15.13 24.50 -26.63
C ASP A 404 -14.00 23.48 -26.76
N MET A 405 -13.62 22.79 -25.68
CA MET A 405 -12.56 21.76 -25.70
C MET A 405 -12.88 20.61 -26.66
N ILE A 406 -14.13 20.13 -26.66
CA ILE A 406 -14.57 19.06 -27.57
C ILE A 406 -14.47 19.54 -29.03
N ARG A 407 -14.87 20.78 -29.31
CA ARG A 407 -14.84 21.35 -30.67
C ARG A 407 -13.43 21.70 -31.15
N THR A 408 -12.56 22.22 -30.29
CA THR A 408 -11.17 22.55 -30.65
C THR A 408 -10.32 21.31 -30.82
N SER A 409 -10.61 20.21 -30.11
CA SER A 409 -9.93 18.93 -30.28
C SER A 409 -10.10 18.33 -31.67
N ALA A 410 -11.16 18.66 -32.40
CA ALA A 410 -11.29 18.25 -33.80
C ALA A 410 -10.22 18.92 -34.70
N LEU A 411 -9.57 19.97 -34.21
CA LEU A 411 -8.62 20.81 -34.94
C LEU A 411 -7.17 20.68 -34.40
N GLU A 412 -7.00 20.46 -33.09
CA GLU A 412 -5.71 20.46 -32.37
C GLU A 412 -5.41 19.13 -31.65
N SER A 413 -4.13 18.81 -31.39
CA SER A 413 -3.71 17.54 -30.77
C SER A 413 -3.75 17.54 -29.23
N GLU A 414 -4.77 18.11 -28.62
CA GLU A 414 -4.93 18.19 -27.15
C GLU A 414 -5.88 17.10 -26.60
N TRP A 415 -5.55 15.84 -26.88
CA TRP A 415 -6.46 14.72 -26.60
C TRP A 415 -6.72 14.46 -25.11
N GLU A 416 -5.79 14.78 -24.19
CA GLU A 416 -6.01 14.57 -22.74
C GLU A 416 -7.14 15.45 -22.19
N GLN A 417 -7.22 16.68 -22.71
CA GLN A 417 -8.23 17.65 -22.35
C GLN A 417 -9.61 17.20 -22.82
N THR A 418 -9.70 16.70 -24.05
CA THR A 418 -10.93 16.17 -24.64
C THR A 418 -11.42 14.92 -23.92
N ASP A 419 -10.52 14.00 -23.59
CA ASP A 419 -10.86 12.79 -22.84
C ASP A 419 -11.46 13.15 -21.48
N THR A 420 -10.83 14.09 -20.76
CA THR A 420 -11.35 14.60 -19.48
C THR A 420 -12.71 15.27 -19.64
N ALA A 421 -12.91 16.05 -20.71
CA ALA A 421 -14.19 16.71 -20.96
C ALA A 421 -15.33 15.71 -21.23
N LEU A 422 -15.06 14.68 -22.03
CA LEU A 422 -16.00 13.60 -22.32
C LEU A 422 -16.27 12.73 -21.08
N GLU A 423 -15.27 12.49 -20.24
CA GLU A 423 -15.43 11.79 -18.97
C GLU A 423 -16.38 12.56 -18.04
N ILE A 424 -16.20 13.87 -17.90
CA ILE A 424 -17.09 14.72 -17.10
C ILE A 424 -18.53 14.69 -17.65
N ALA A 425 -18.70 14.77 -18.97
CA ALA A 425 -20.01 14.69 -19.60
C ALA A 425 -20.69 13.33 -19.38
N TYR A 426 -19.93 12.24 -19.41
CA TYR A 426 -20.42 10.89 -19.15
C TYR A 426 -20.90 10.73 -17.70
N ILE A 427 -20.19 11.32 -16.73
CA ILE A 427 -20.56 11.24 -15.31
C ILE A 427 -21.75 12.14 -14.98
N PHE A 428 -21.82 13.32 -15.60
CA PHE A 428 -22.81 14.35 -15.29
C PHE A 428 -23.65 14.69 -16.53
N PRO A 429 -24.88 14.14 -16.63
CA PRO A 429 -25.73 14.32 -17.81
C PRO A 429 -26.03 15.79 -18.19
N CYS A 430 -25.91 16.73 -17.24
CA CYS A 430 -26.08 18.15 -17.52
C CYS A 430 -24.97 18.79 -18.38
N PHE A 431 -23.89 18.06 -18.64
CA PHE A 431 -22.77 18.44 -19.51
C PHE A 431 -22.66 17.56 -20.77
N LEU A 432 -23.69 16.78 -21.09
CA LEU A 432 -23.70 16.00 -22.34
C LEU A 432 -23.46 16.91 -23.56
N PRO A 433 -22.51 16.56 -24.44
CA PRO A 433 -22.28 17.31 -25.67
C PRO A 433 -23.42 17.12 -26.67
N ASP A 434 -23.47 17.96 -27.70
CA ASP A 434 -24.37 17.72 -28.82
C ASP A 434 -23.92 16.49 -29.61
N ILE A 435 -24.86 15.70 -30.13
CA ILE A 435 -24.53 14.48 -30.90
C ILE A 435 -23.68 14.81 -32.14
N GLU A 436 -23.86 15.99 -32.71
CA GLU A 436 -23.08 16.49 -33.85
C GLU A 436 -21.59 16.65 -33.49
N ASP A 437 -21.29 17.09 -32.26
CA ASP A 437 -19.91 17.22 -31.78
C ASP A 437 -19.27 15.84 -31.61
N LEU A 438 -20.00 14.84 -31.11
CA LEU A 438 -19.52 13.45 -31.03
C LEU A 438 -19.28 12.83 -32.41
N GLN A 439 -20.19 13.05 -33.36
CA GLN A 439 -20.04 12.57 -34.74
C GLN A 439 -18.85 13.23 -35.46
N ALA A 440 -18.51 14.47 -35.13
CA ALA A 440 -17.31 15.11 -35.65
C ALA A 440 -16.05 14.42 -35.14
N LEU A 441 -16.00 14.03 -33.86
CA LEU A 441 -14.89 13.27 -33.29
C LEU A 441 -14.73 11.88 -33.91
N THR A 442 -15.82 11.18 -34.24
CA THR A 442 -15.70 9.85 -34.88
C THR A 442 -15.12 9.90 -36.29
N ARG A 443 -15.12 11.07 -36.94
CA ARG A 443 -14.59 11.28 -38.30
C ARG A 443 -13.15 11.83 -38.32
N SER A 444 -12.56 12.07 -37.15
CA SER A 444 -11.21 12.62 -37.04
C SER A 444 -10.18 11.50 -36.87
N ASP A 445 -9.30 11.35 -37.85
CA ASP A 445 -8.17 10.40 -37.81
C ASP A 445 -7.09 10.77 -36.77
N ARG A 446 -7.21 11.93 -36.11
CA ARG A 446 -6.23 12.46 -35.15
C ARG A 446 -6.55 12.09 -33.71
N ASN A 447 -7.68 11.43 -33.46
CA ASN A 447 -8.15 11.18 -32.11
C ASN A 447 -7.42 10.01 -31.45
N SER A 448 -7.06 10.23 -30.18
CA SER A 448 -6.48 9.20 -29.33
C SER A 448 -7.50 8.08 -29.05
N PRO A 449 -7.05 6.82 -28.87
CA PRO A 449 -7.92 5.70 -28.49
C PRO A 449 -8.71 5.94 -27.20
N TYR A 450 -8.20 6.78 -26.29
CA TYR A 450 -8.88 7.15 -25.04
C TYR A 450 -10.14 7.99 -25.33
N VAL A 451 -9.98 9.07 -26.11
CA VAL A 451 -11.08 9.92 -26.57
C VAL A 451 -12.13 9.09 -27.27
N MET A 452 -11.72 8.23 -28.19
CA MET A 452 -12.67 7.38 -28.91
C MET A 452 -13.38 6.38 -27.99
N GLY A 453 -12.65 5.78 -27.05
CA GLY A 453 -13.24 4.91 -26.03
C GLY A 453 -14.35 5.63 -25.27
N MET A 454 -14.17 6.91 -24.92
CA MET A 454 -15.18 7.72 -24.26
C MET A 454 -16.35 8.11 -25.18
N VAL A 455 -16.09 8.49 -26.44
CA VAL A 455 -17.13 8.75 -27.44
C VAL A 455 -18.04 7.53 -27.61
N LEU A 456 -17.46 6.33 -27.77
CA LEU A 456 -18.23 5.10 -27.92
C LEU A 456 -19.06 4.75 -26.67
N LYS A 457 -18.54 5.01 -25.46
CA LYS A 457 -19.34 4.88 -24.22
C LYS A 457 -20.53 5.83 -24.22
N LEU A 458 -20.29 7.10 -24.55
CA LEU A 458 -21.35 8.12 -24.61
C LEU A 458 -22.43 7.72 -25.62
N LEU A 459 -22.05 7.34 -26.84
CA LEU A 459 -22.99 6.89 -27.88
C LEU A 459 -23.84 5.70 -27.40
N ARG A 460 -23.17 4.69 -26.82
CA ARG A 460 -23.82 3.49 -26.27
C ARG A 460 -24.84 3.81 -25.19
N ASP A 461 -24.46 4.64 -24.22
CA ASP A 461 -25.23 4.78 -22.97
C ASP A 461 -26.20 5.98 -22.99
N HIS A 462 -25.94 7.00 -23.81
CA HIS A 462 -26.69 8.27 -23.80
C HIS A 462 -27.32 8.67 -25.14
N TYR A 463 -26.87 8.11 -26.27
CA TYR A 463 -27.37 8.52 -27.62
C TYR A 463 -27.98 7.37 -28.43
N GLY A 464 -28.36 6.28 -27.79
CA GLY A 464 -29.17 5.22 -28.42
C GLY A 464 -28.39 4.10 -29.10
N GLY A 465 -27.06 4.04 -28.96
CA GLY A 465 -26.24 2.93 -29.45
C GLY A 465 -25.01 3.37 -30.23
N ILE A 466 -24.11 2.42 -30.49
CA ILE A 466 -22.94 2.64 -31.35
C ILE A 466 -23.35 2.34 -32.81
N PRO A 467 -23.09 3.24 -33.76
CA PRO A 467 -23.30 3.00 -35.19
C PRO A 467 -22.58 1.74 -35.72
N ASP A 468 -23.23 0.97 -36.59
CA ASP A 468 -22.75 -0.32 -37.11
C ASP A 468 -21.41 -0.23 -37.85
N ASP A 469 -21.20 0.87 -38.59
CA ASP A 469 -19.96 1.16 -39.31
C ASP A 469 -18.78 1.35 -38.34
N LEU A 470 -18.99 2.02 -37.21
CA LEU A 470 -17.98 2.17 -36.16
C LEU A 470 -17.70 0.84 -35.43
N VAL A 471 -18.73 0.03 -35.17
CA VAL A 471 -18.54 -1.30 -34.57
C VAL A 471 -17.69 -2.17 -35.49
N ARG A 472 -18.01 -2.20 -36.79
CA ARG A 472 -17.26 -2.95 -37.80
C ARG A 472 -15.80 -2.49 -37.87
N PHE A 473 -15.57 -1.18 -37.99
CA PHE A 473 -14.24 -0.60 -38.06
C PHE A 473 -13.39 -0.98 -36.84
N TYR A 474 -13.89 -0.81 -35.61
CA TYR A 474 -13.10 -1.07 -34.42
C TYR A 474 -12.85 -2.55 -34.13
N VAL A 475 -13.78 -3.44 -34.48
CA VAL A 475 -13.60 -4.88 -34.24
C VAL A 475 -12.69 -5.53 -35.28
N ILE A 476 -12.78 -5.11 -36.54
CA ILE A 476 -12.10 -5.78 -37.65
C ILE A 476 -10.83 -5.04 -38.06
N GLU A 477 -10.89 -3.72 -38.19
CA GLU A 477 -9.85 -2.92 -38.85
C GLU A 477 -8.91 -2.23 -37.86
N SER A 478 -9.41 -1.83 -36.69
CA SER A 478 -8.61 -1.09 -35.70
C SER A 478 -7.61 -2.00 -34.97
N ALA A 479 -6.40 -1.46 -34.79
CA ALA A 479 -5.36 -2.04 -33.95
C ALA A 479 -5.48 -1.64 -32.47
N ASP A 480 -6.38 -0.71 -32.12
CA ASP A 480 -6.44 -0.12 -30.78
C ASP A 480 -7.25 -0.99 -29.81
N PRO A 481 -6.63 -1.54 -28.75
CA PRO A 481 -7.29 -2.54 -27.90
C PRO A 481 -8.46 -1.97 -27.07
N GLY A 482 -8.42 -0.69 -26.70
CA GLY A 482 -9.44 -0.05 -25.87
C GLY A 482 -10.81 0.06 -26.56
N PRO A 483 -10.92 0.84 -27.65
CA PRO A 483 -12.14 0.93 -28.46
C PRO A 483 -12.62 -0.44 -28.96
N LYS A 484 -11.70 -1.30 -29.42
CA LYS A 484 -11.99 -2.66 -29.89
C LYS A 484 -12.68 -3.52 -28.83
N LEU A 485 -12.15 -3.53 -27.60
CA LEU A 485 -12.76 -4.24 -26.47
C LEU A 485 -14.16 -3.72 -26.14
N LEU A 486 -14.38 -2.41 -26.25
CA LEU A 486 -15.67 -1.82 -25.98
C LEU A 486 -16.73 -2.22 -27.02
N CYS A 487 -16.37 -2.20 -28.30
CA CYS A 487 -17.24 -2.70 -29.38
C CYS A 487 -17.52 -4.20 -29.24
N MET A 488 -16.52 -5.01 -28.89
CA MET A 488 -16.71 -6.46 -28.64
C MET A 488 -17.69 -6.73 -27.49
N LYS A 489 -17.60 -5.96 -26.40
CA LYS A 489 -18.58 -6.02 -25.30
C LYS A 489 -19.98 -5.59 -25.76
N TYR A 490 -20.07 -4.59 -26.63
CA TYR A 490 -21.33 -4.12 -27.18
C TYR A 490 -22.03 -5.18 -28.06
N LEU A 491 -21.27 -5.97 -28.84
CA LEU A 491 -21.81 -7.09 -29.63
C LEU A 491 -22.52 -8.16 -28.79
N SER A 492 -22.11 -8.33 -27.53
CA SER A 492 -22.72 -9.27 -26.59
C SER A 492 -24.02 -8.74 -25.95
N ASN A 493 -24.45 -7.52 -26.28
CA ASN A 493 -25.69 -6.93 -25.75
C ASN A 493 -26.93 -7.59 -26.39
N PRO A 494 -27.90 -8.10 -25.60
CA PRO A 494 -29.12 -8.74 -26.12
C PRO A 494 -29.98 -7.90 -27.06
N LEU A 495 -29.88 -6.57 -27.00
CA LEU A 495 -30.64 -5.65 -27.86
C LEU A 495 -30.02 -5.50 -29.25
N PHE A 496 -28.71 -5.64 -29.37
CA PHE A 496 -27.96 -5.50 -30.63
C PHE A 496 -27.73 -6.85 -31.30
N PHE A 497 -27.53 -7.91 -30.52
CA PHE A 497 -27.29 -9.27 -31.02
C PHE A 497 -28.28 -9.75 -32.12
N PRO A 498 -29.60 -9.44 -32.09
CA PRO A 498 -30.55 -9.88 -33.11
C PRO A 498 -30.41 -9.20 -34.49
N THR A 499 -29.65 -8.10 -34.60
CA THR A 499 -29.43 -7.41 -35.88
C THR A 499 -28.26 -7.99 -36.68
N LEU A 500 -27.49 -8.91 -36.09
CA LEU A 500 -26.33 -9.56 -36.71
C LEU A 500 -26.74 -10.78 -37.52
N ASP A 501 -26.18 -10.93 -38.71
CA ASP A 501 -26.28 -12.16 -39.49
C ASP A 501 -25.17 -13.17 -39.13
N ALA A 502 -25.27 -14.38 -39.69
CA ALA A 502 -24.34 -15.46 -39.40
C ALA A 502 -22.91 -15.19 -39.89
N GLU A 503 -22.75 -14.39 -40.93
CA GLU A 503 -21.43 -14.07 -41.51
C GLU A 503 -20.72 -13.05 -40.63
N MET A 504 -21.43 -12.01 -40.18
CA MET A 504 -20.92 -11.00 -39.25
C MET A 504 -20.51 -11.62 -37.91
N ILE A 505 -21.27 -12.60 -37.38
CA ILE A 505 -20.91 -13.29 -36.13
C ILE A 505 -19.58 -14.02 -36.28
N VAL A 506 -19.38 -14.74 -37.38
CA VAL A 506 -18.13 -15.47 -37.65
C VAL A 506 -16.98 -14.47 -37.79
N GLU A 507 -17.17 -13.41 -38.58
CA GLU A 507 -16.16 -12.39 -38.83
C GLU A 507 -15.69 -11.70 -37.52
N TYR A 508 -16.62 -11.35 -36.63
CA TYR A 508 -16.27 -10.76 -35.33
C TYR A 508 -15.63 -11.76 -34.36
N LEU A 509 -16.06 -13.03 -34.37
CA LEU A 509 -15.47 -14.07 -33.53
C LEU A 509 -14.02 -14.37 -33.92
N GLU A 510 -13.75 -14.53 -35.20
CA GLU A 510 -12.40 -14.75 -35.73
C GLU A 510 -11.49 -13.57 -35.36
N ALA A 511 -11.95 -12.33 -35.59
CA ALA A 511 -11.20 -11.14 -35.24
C ALA A 511 -10.91 -11.03 -33.73
N GLY A 512 -11.85 -11.46 -32.87
CA GLY A 512 -11.70 -11.43 -31.42
C GLY A 512 -10.83 -12.54 -30.83
N LEU A 513 -10.87 -13.75 -31.40
CA LEU A 513 -10.13 -14.92 -30.89
C LEU A 513 -8.67 -14.94 -31.34
N VAL A 514 -8.35 -14.36 -32.50
CA VAL A 514 -6.98 -14.26 -33.04
C VAL A 514 -6.17 -13.13 -32.37
N ASP A 515 -6.83 -12.14 -31.78
CA ASP A 515 -6.21 -10.96 -31.16
C ASP A 515 -5.17 -11.32 -30.08
N ASN A 516 -4.12 -10.51 -29.83
CA ASN A 516 -3.11 -10.86 -28.82
C ASN A 516 -3.55 -10.60 -27.37
N GLY A 517 -4.60 -9.81 -27.15
CA GLY A 517 -5.10 -9.43 -25.82
C GLY A 517 -6.00 -10.50 -25.19
N TYR A 518 -5.60 -11.03 -24.02
CA TYR A 518 -6.39 -12.01 -23.27
C TYR A 518 -7.80 -11.50 -22.93
N GLU A 519 -7.96 -10.22 -22.59
CA GLU A 519 -9.28 -9.65 -22.28
C GLU A 519 -10.23 -9.67 -23.48
N LEU A 520 -9.73 -9.34 -24.68
CA LEU A 520 -10.55 -9.37 -25.89
C LEU A 520 -10.94 -10.80 -26.25
N ARG A 521 -9.99 -11.74 -26.22
CA ARG A 521 -10.27 -13.17 -26.43
C ARG A 521 -11.33 -13.68 -25.47
N ARG A 522 -11.28 -13.27 -24.21
CA ARG A 522 -12.27 -13.66 -23.19
C ARG A 522 -13.67 -13.10 -23.51
N GLU A 523 -13.78 -11.83 -23.92
CA GLU A 523 -15.08 -11.27 -24.33
C GLU A 523 -15.58 -11.91 -25.63
N ALA A 524 -14.70 -12.26 -26.57
CA ALA A 524 -15.05 -13.02 -27.77
C ALA A 524 -15.60 -14.42 -27.43
N LEU A 525 -15.05 -15.10 -26.42
CA LEU A 525 -15.60 -16.38 -25.93
C LEU A 525 -17.00 -16.22 -25.30
N LYS A 526 -17.27 -15.11 -24.61
CA LYS A 526 -18.63 -14.82 -24.12
C LYS A 526 -19.59 -14.56 -25.27
N PHE A 527 -19.15 -13.81 -26.27
CA PHE A 527 -19.92 -13.60 -27.50
C PHE A 527 -20.19 -14.94 -28.21
N ALA A 528 -19.22 -15.85 -28.25
CA ALA A 528 -19.36 -17.20 -28.79
C ALA A 528 -20.38 -18.03 -27.99
N GLU A 529 -20.35 -17.95 -26.66
CA GLU A 529 -21.31 -18.63 -25.78
C GLU A 529 -22.75 -18.14 -26.05
N VAL A 530 -22.96 -16.82 -26.15
CA VAL A 530 -24.25 -16.22 -26.50
C VAL A 530 -24.72 -16.67 -27.88
N ALA A 531 -23.81 -16.73 -28.86
CA ALA A 531 -24.12 -17.20 -30.21
C ALA A 531 -24.42 -18.70 -30.27
N MET A 532 -23.70 -19.55 -29.54
CA MET A 532 -23.96 -21.00 -29.46
C MET A 532 -25.32 -21.33 -28.84
N ALA A 533 -25.85 -20.46 -27.97
CA ALA A 533 -27.19 -20.61 -27.41
C ALA A 533 -28.30 -20.45 -28.48
N LYS A 534 -27.98 -19.92 -29.67
CA LYS A 534 -28.90 -19.79 -30.80
C LYS A 534 -28.71 -20.94 -31.80
N PRO A 535 -29.75 -21.77 -32.07
CA PRO A 535 -29.62 -22.95 -32.92
C PRO A 535 -29.09 -22.68 -34.34
N HIS A 536 -29.40 -21.51 -34.91
CA HIS A 536 -29.01 -21.13 -36.27
C HIS A 536 -27.56 -20.64 -36.41
N PHE A 537 -26.88 -20.34 -35.31
CA PHE A 537 -25.46 -19.94 -35.30
C PHE A 537 -24.53 -21.05 -34.78
N ARG A 538 -25.06 -22.01 -34.00
CA ARG A 538 -24.28 -23.01 -33.27
C ARG A 538 -23.27 -23.77 -34.12
N SER A 539 -23.63 -24.23 -35.32
CA SER A 539 -22.69 -25.00 -36.16
C SER A 539 -21.47 -24.17 -36.56
N ARG A 540 -21.70 -22.94 -37.03
CA ARG A 540 -20.65 -22.00 -37.46
C ARG A 540 -19.72 -21.63 -36.30
N VAL A 541 -20.26 -21.42 -35.10
CA VAL A 541 -19.46 -21.06 -33.92
C VAL A 541 -18.61 -22.24 -33.43
N VAL A 542 -19.13 -23.47 -33.49
CA VAL A 542 -18.37 -24.68 -33.15
C VAL A 542 -17.18 -24.86 -34.10
N ASP A 543 -17.36 -24.59 -35.39
CA ASP A 543 -16.29 -24.67 -36.38
C ASP A 543 -15.13 -23.72 -36.00
N VAL A 544 -15.44 -22.45 -35.70
CA VAL A 544 -14.44 -21.45 -35.25
C VAL A 544 -13.77 -21.87 -33.93
N LEU A 545 -14.54 -22.27 -32.91
CA LEU A 545 -13.97 -22.64 -31.61
C LEU A 545 -13.05 -23.86 -31.67
N SER A 546 -13.32 -24.80 -32.59
CA SER A 546 -12.54 -26.03 -32.73
C SER A 546 -11.08 -25.77 -33.10
N GLU A 547 -10.80 -24.67 -33.80
CA GLU A 547 -9.44 -24.25 -34.17
C GLU A 547 -8.61 -23.80 -32.96
N HIS A 548 -9.26 -23.40 -31.86
CA HIS A 548 -8.62 -22.82 -30.68
C HIS A 548 -8.55 -23.77 -29.46
N LYS A 549 -8.94 -25.04 -29.60
CA LYS A 549 -8.95 -26.02 -28.48
C LYS A 549 -7.57 -26.28 -27.83
N ASN A 550 -6.52 -26.15 -28.63
CA ASN A 550 -5.13 -26.36 -28.22
C ASN A 550 -4.40 -25.06 -27.86
N ASP A 551 -5.10 -23.92 -27.84
CA ASP A 551 -4.50 -22.65 -27.44
C ASP A 551 -4.06 -22.71 -25.97
N ARG A 552 -2.83 -22.29 -25.70
CA ARG A 552 -2.21 -22.33 -24.35
C ARG A 552 -3.02 -21.55 -23.30
N TRP A 553 -3.70 -20.48 -23.70
CA TRP A 553 -4.34 -19.52 -22.80
C TRP A 553 -5.85 -19.73 -22.72
N ILE A 554 -6.51 -19.94 -23.87
CA ILE A 554 -7.97 -20.08 -23.93
C ILE A 554 -8.46 -21.52 -24.13
N GLY A 555 -7.57 -22.45 -24.50
CA GLY A 555 -7.94 -23.82 -24.87
C GLY A 555 -8.69 -24.59 -23.78
N ARG A 556 -8.45 -24.30 -22.49
CA ARG A 556 -9.23 -24.88 -21.39
C ARG A 556 -10.69 -24.41 -21.40
N PHE A 557 -10.93 -23.12 -21.67
CA PHE A 557 -12.28 -22.55 -21.76
C PHE A 557 -13.00 -23.05 -23.02
N VAL A 558 -12.29 -23.09 -24.15
CA VAL A 558 -12.80 -23.68 -25.40
C VAL A 558 -13.21 -25.14 -25.17
N ARG A 559 -12.34 -25.97 -24.59
CA ARG A 559 -12.65 -27.38 -24.26
C ARG A 559 -13.82 -27.52 -23.28
N ARG A 560 -14.03 -26.55 -22.38
CA ARG A 560 -15.22 -26.52 -21.52
C ARG A 560 -16.48 -26.18 -22.33
N LEU A 561 -16.44 -25.17 -23.19
CA LEU A 561 -17.54 -24.81 -24.10
C LEU A 561 -17.88 -25.95 -25.07
N LEU A 562 -16.89 -26.80 -25.40
CA LEU A 562 -17.04 -28.00 -26.22
C LEU A 562 -17.30 -29.30 -25.39
N HIS A 563 -17.26 -29.24 -24.06
CA HIS A 563 -17.51 -30.33 -23.09
C HIS A 563 -16.47 -31.50 -23.01
N GLU A 564 -15.17 -31.25 -22.70
CA GLU A 564 -14.10 -32.27 -22.45
C GLU A 564 -13.63 -32.38 -20.94
N GLU A 565 -13.22 -33.58 -20.41
CA GLU A 565 -12.84 -33.88 -18.97
C GLU A 565 -11.32 -33.77 -18.59
N LEU A 566 -10.93 -33.58 -17.29
CA LEU A 566 -9.54 -33.36 -16.74
C LEU A 566 -9.15 -34.27 -15.51
N THR A 567 -7.85 -34.62 -15.26
CA THR A 567 -7.28 -35.48 -14.14
C THR A 567 -6.38 -34.73 -13.08
N ALA A 568 -6.09 -35.32 -11.87
CA ALA A 568 -5.62 -34.68 -10.58
C ALA A 568 -4.10 -34.81 -10.14
N PRO A 569 -3.54 -34.09 -9.11
CA PRO A 569 -2.08 -33.81 -8.87
C PRO A 569 -1.31 -34.52 -7.70
N GLU A 570 0.05 -34.46 -7.69
CA GLU A 570 1.06 -35.01 -6.72
C GLU A 570 1.27 -34.16 -5.41
N ASN A 571 1.92 -34.71 -4.36
CA ASN A 571 2.23 -34.05 -3.06
C ASN A 571 3.24 -32.88 -3.23
N GLU A 572 2.79 -31.69 -2.85
CA GLU A 572 3.42 -30.40 -3.15
C GLU A 572 4.81 -30.22 -2.50
N SER A 573 5.00 -30.60 -1.22
CA SER A 573 6.29 -30.39 -0.53
C SER A 573 7.41 -31.23 -1.11
N VAL A 574 7.10 -32.43 -1.61
CA VAL A 574 8.09 -33.29 -2.29
C VAL A 574 8.52 -32.66 -3.61
N SER A 575 7.57 -32.11 -4.38
CA SER A 575 7.86 -31.39 -5.62
C SER A 575 8.77 -30.19 -5.37
N ILE A 576 8.48 -29.41 -4.31
CA ILE A 576 9.28 -28.23 -3.95
C ILE A 576 10.72 -28.60 -3.60
N VAL A 577 10.95 -29.60 -2.74
CA VAL A 577 12.34 -29.98 -2.37
C VAL A 577 13.10 -30.54 -3.57
N GLN A 578 12.43 -31.29 -4.45
CA GLN A 578 13.06 -31.77 -5.69
C GLN A 578 13.45 -30.62 -6.61
N GLU A 579 12.60 -29.60 -6.74
CA GLU A 579 12.91 -28.38 -7.49
C GLU A 579 14.10 -27.63 -6.88
N MET A 580 14.13 -27.46 -5.55
CA MET A 580 15.27 -26.85 -4.85
C MET A 580 16.59 -27.62 -5.11
N LEU A 581 16.57 -28.94 -5.00
CA LEU A 581 17.73 -29.79 -5.27
C LEU A 581 18.18 -29.73 -6.74
N ALA A 582 17.24 -29.68 -7.68
CA ALA A 582 17.54 -29.54 -9.11
C ALA A 582 18.22 -28.19 -9.39
N SER A 583 17.70 -27.11 -8.82
CA SER A 583 18.28 -25.76 -8.93
C SER A 583 19.71 -25.70 -8.38
N LEU A 584 20.00 -26.42 -7.30
CA LEU A 584 21.36 -26.51 -6.72
C LEU A 584 22.31 -27.41 -7.55
N GLN A 585 21.80 -28.47 -8.19
CA GLN A 585 22.62 -29.40 -8.99
C GLN A 585 23.18 -28.80 -10.28
N VAL A 586 22.52 -27.78 -10.85
CA VAL A 586 23.01 -27.06 -12.03
C VAL A 586 24.37 -26.39 -11.77
N HIS A 587 24.79 -26.21 -10.51
CA HIS A 587 26.08 -25.58 -10.14
C HIS A 587 27.10 -26.57 -9.53
N GLY A 588 26.73 -27.84 -9.33
CA GLY A 588 27.68 -28.89 -8.90
C GLY A 588 28.55 -29.43 -10.04
N ALA A 589 28.25 -29.04 -11.28
CA ALA A 589 29.02 -29.35 -12.48
C ALA A 589 29.78 -28.10 -12.96
N ASP A 590 30.70 -27.63 -12.13
CA ASP A 590 31.63 -26.51 -12.41
C ASP A 590 32.70 -26.90 -13.45
N ASP A 591 32.28 -27.37 -14.62
CA ASP A 591 33.12 -27.44 -15.83
C ASP A 591 32.44 -26.84 -17.08
N ASP A 592 31.13 -26.51 -17.05
CA ASP A 592 30.38 -26.21 -18.29
C ASP A 592 29.51 -24.94 -18.29
N VAL A 593 29.77 -23.94 -17.44
CA VAL A 593 29.18 -22.60 -17.63
C VAL A 593 30.23 -21.64 -18.15
N ARG A 594 30.33 -21.57 -19.48
CA ARG A 594 30.98 -20.44 -20.17
C ARG A 594 30.24 -19.16 -19.82
N ASP A 595 30.98 -18.22 -19.27
CA ASP A 595 30.69 -16.78 -19.26
C ASP A 595 29.99 -16.37 -20.56
N CYS A 596 28.73 -15.96 -20.45
CA CYS A 596 28.09 -15.11 -21.43
C CYS A 596 27.88 -13.75 -20.77
N TYR A 597 28.83 -12.85 -21.01
CA TYR A 597 28.69 -11.41 -20.80
C TYR A 597 27.55 -10.82 -21.64
#